data_AF-A0AAU3NJP5-F1
#
_entry.id   AF-A0AAU3NJP5-F1
#
_cell.length_a   1.000
_cell.length_b   1.000
_cell.length_c   1.000
_cell.angle_alpha   90.00
_cell.angle_beta   90.00
_cell.angle_gamma   90.00
#
_symmetry.space_group_name_H-M   'P 1'
#
loop_
_entity.id
_entity.type
_entity.pdbx_description
1 polymer ?
#
loop_
_entity_poly.entity_id
_entity_poly.type
_entity_poly.pdbx_seq_one_letter_code
_entity_poly.pdbx_strand_id
1 'polypeptide(L)'
;MPEAGRRHVPVFVTARQARVYVRRRGREPAASEVDTLELRRVQHWLEDPVRRQVPPGRVLEAWNFFEDLARGLDAVHRLPQQGPLHNSAYEKLFGGESVAWTPEEQRAVLELTGAGVELWNSCPAMVNPRS
;
A
#
# COMPACT_ATOMS: atom_id res chain seq x y z
N MET A 1 -32.86 -7.07 11.87
CA MET A 1 -31.38 -7.10 11.85
C MET A 1 -30.94 -6.51 10.52
N PRO A 2 -30.34 -5.31 10.46
CA PRO A 2 -29.89 -4.77 9.18
C PRO A 2 -28.56 -5.43 8.80
N GLU A 3 -28.49 -5.95 7.58
CA GLU A 3 -27.27 -6.50 6.97
C GLU A 3 -26.16 -5.45 7.01
N ALA A 4 -24.98 -5.84 7.51
CA ALA A 4 -23.77 -5.03 7.43
C ALA A 4 -23.42 -4.82 5.95
N GLY A 5 -23.88 -3.71 5.38
CA GLY A 5 -23.62 -3.34 4.00
C GLY A 5 -22.11 -3.35 3.76
N ARG A 6 -21.66 -4.22 2.85
CA ARG A 6 -20.27 -4.27 2.39
C ARG A 6 -19.85 -2.84 2.04
N ARG A 7 -18.88 -2.27 2.76
CA ARG A 7 -18.27 -0.99 2.38
C ARG A 7 -17.52 -1.23 1.07
N HIS A 8 -18.17 -0.88 -0.04
CA HIS A 8 -17.52 -0.89 -1.34
C HIS A 8 -16.52 0.26 -1.39
N VAL A 9 -15.22 -0.06 -1.34
CA VAL A 9 -14.16 0.90 -1.60
C VAL A 9 -14.18 1.22 -3.11
N PRO A 10 -14.41 2.48 -3.52
CA PRO A 10 -14.44 2.82 -4.92
C PRO A 10 -13.01 2.80 -5.50
N VAL A 11 -12.81 2.00 -6.54
CA VAL A 11 -11.53 1.90 -7.27
C VAL A 11 -11.63 2.73 -8.54
N PHE A 12 -10.58 3.50 -8.82
CA PHE A 12 -10.50 4.37 -10.00
C PHE A 12 -9.27 4.02 -10.82
N VAL A 13 -9.40 4.04 -12.14
CA VAL A 13 -8.30 3.77 -13.07
C VAL A 13 -7.44 5.03 -13.25
N THR A 14 -8.00 6.21 -13.00
CA THR A 14 -7.27 7.48 -13.07
C THR A 14 -7.59 8.38 -11.88
N ALA A 15 -6.64 9.20 -11.47
CA ALA A 15 -6.86 10.21 -10.44
C ALA A 15 -7.91 11.26 -10.84
N ARG A 16 -8.13 11.50 -12.14
CA ARG A 16 -9.23 12.36 -12.62
C ARG A 16 -10.58 11.79 -12.20
N GLN A 17 -10.79 10.48 -12.34
CA GLN A 17 -12.03 9.82 -11.91
C GLN A 17 -12.22 9.93 -10.39
N ALA A 18 -11.16 9.69 -9.61
CA ALA A 18 -11.19 9.83 -8.16
C ALA A 18 -11.59 11.27 -7.75
N ARG A 19 -10.96 12.29 -8.35
CA ARG A 19 -11.27 13.71 -8.10
C ARG A 19 -12.71 14.08 -8.40
N VAL A 20 -13.25 13.63 -9.53
CA VAL A 20 -14.67 13.86 -9.88
C VAL A 20 -15.59 13.19 -8.86
N TYR A 21 -15.25 11.97 -8.43
CA TYR A 21 -16.05 11.21 -7.46
C TYR A 21 -16.13 11.90 -6.09
N VAL A 22 -15.02 12.41 -5.55
CA VAL A 22 -15.02 13.11 -4.25
C VAL A 22 -15.66 14.50 -4.34
N ARG A 23 -15.41 15.27 -5.41
CA ARG A 23 -16.00 16.59 -5.61
C ARG A 23 -17.54 16.53 -5.69
N ARG A 24 -18.09 15.53 -6.39
CA ARG A 24 -19.55 15.29 -6.44
C ARG A 24 -20.19 15.01 -5.07
N ARG A 25 -19.39 14.68 -4.05
CA ARG A 25 -19.83 14.42 -2.68
C ARG A 25 -19.47 15.54 -1.72
N GLY A 26 -19.09 16.72 -2.23
CA GLY A 26 -18.68 17.86 -1.42
C GLY A 26 -17.39 17.62 -0.63
N ARG A 27 -16.55 16.69 -1.08
CA ARG A 27 -15.25 16.38 -0.45
C ARG A 27 -14.11 16.83 -1.36
N GLU A 28 -13.01 17.23 -0.74
CA GLU A 28 -11.76 17.50 -1.46
C GLU A 28 -10.79 16.32 -1.34
N PRO A 29 -10.00 16.02 -2.39
CA PRO A 29 -8.87 15.10 -2.28
C PRO A 29 -7.82 15.69 -1.33
N ALA A 30 -7.24 14.84 -0.47
CA ALA A 30 -6.20 15.27 0.47
C ALA A 30 -4.88 15.71 -0.21
N ALA A 31 -4.62 15.25 -1.44
CA ALA A 31 -3.43 15.60 -2.21
C ALA A 31 -3.79 16.24 -3.58
N SER A 32 -3.06 17.29 -3.95
CA SER A 32 -3.23 18.03 -5.22
C SER A 32 -2.56 17.32 -6.41
N GLU A 33 -1.47 16.59 -6.17
CA GLU A 33 -0.74 15.82 -7.17
C GLU A 33 -1.14 14.35 -7.20
N VAL A 34 -1.02 13.75 -8.39
CA VAL A 34 -1.21 12.32 -8.58
C VAL A 34 0.13 11.66 -8.36
N ASP A 35 0.50 11.44 -7.10
CA ASP A 35 1.57 10.49 -6.87
C ASP A 35 1.04 9.11 -7.22
N THR A 36 1.58 8.57 -8.31
CA THR A 36 1.20 7.25 -8.78
C THR A 36 2.02 6.27 -7.96
N LEU A 37 1.32 5.43 -7.20
CA LEU A 37 1.95 4.37 -6.43
C LEU A 37 2.60 3.36 -7.40
N GLU A 38 3.92 3.31 -7.42
CA GLU A 38 4.71 2.45 -8.33
C GLU A 38 4.89 1.03 -7.76
N LEU A 39 3.77 0.32 -7.51
CA LEU A 39 3.80 -1.04 -6.96
C LEU A 39 4.65 -2.01 -7.78
N ARG A 40 4.80 -1.79 -9.10
CA ARG A 40 5.66 -2.62 -9.95
C ARG A 40 7.12 -2.61 -9.52
N ARG A 41 7.64 -1.48 -9.05
CA ARG A 41 9.04 -1.39 -8.57
C ARG A 41 9.22 -2.16 -7.27
N VAL A 42 8.21 -2.14 -6.41
CA VAL A 42 8.19 -2.90 -5.15
C VAL A 42 8.08 -4.40 -5.44
N GLN A 43 7.18 -4.81 -6.33
CA GLN A 43 7.05 -6.21 -6.78
C GLN A 43 8.34 -6.72 -7.44
N HIS A 44 8.97 -5.89 -8.29
CA HIS A 44 10.27 -6.21 -8.86
C HIS A 44 11.31 -6.39 -7.76
N TRP A 45 11.38 -5.54 -6.74
CA TRP A 45 12.30 -5.80 -5.62
C TRP A 45 11.98 -7.13 -4.89
N LEU A 46 10.71 -7.43 -4.64
CA LEU A 46 10.26 -8.65 -3.96
C LEU A 46 10.60 -9.97 -4.67
N GLU A 47 10.74 -9.96 -6.00
CA GLU A 47 11.14 -11.15 -6.77
C GLU A 47 12.56 -11.65 -6.45
N ASP A 48 13.47 -10.75 -6.07
CA ASP A 48 14.84 -11.10 -5.67
C ASP A 48 15.43 -10.04 -4.73
N PRO A 49 15.00 -10.01 -3.46
CA PRO A 49 15.34 -8.94 -2.52
C PRO A 49 16.79 -9.01 -2.02
N VAL A 50 17.50 -10.11 -2.30
CA VAL A 50 18.92 -10.28 -1.98
C VAL A 50 19.80 -9.64 -3.06
N ARG A 51 19.39 -9.72 -4.33
CA ARG A 51 20.17 -9.19 -5.45
C ARG A 51 19.73 -7.80 -5.92
N ARG A 52 18.49 -7.40 -5.62
CA ARG A 52 17.92 -6.13 -6.09
C ARG A 52 18.02 -5.06 -5.01
N GLN A 53 18.36 -3.85 -5.43
CA GLN A 53 18.42 -2.70 -4.54
C GLN A 53 17.01 -2.34 -4.05
N VAL A 54 16.89 -2.07 -2.75
CA VAL A 54 15.66 -1.57 -2.14
C VAL A 54 15.36 -0.18 -2.73
N PRO A 55 14.13 0.07 -3.21
CA PRO A 55 13.70 1.42 -3.58
C PRO A 55 13.00 2.11 -2.38
N PRO A 56 13.74 2.75 -1.45
CA PRO A 56 13.23 3.09 -0.11
C PRO A 56 11.95 3.93 -0.13
N GLY A 57 11.91 4.99 -0.93
CA GLY A 57 10.70 5.83 -1.06
C GLY A 57 9.48 5.05 -1.57
N ARG A 58 9.69 4.09 -2.48
CA ARG A 58 8.59 3.28 -3.03
C ARG A 58 8.11 2.20 -2.06
N VAL A 59 9.03 1.62 -1.29
CA VAL A 59 8.68 0.68 -0.22
C VAL A 59 7.91 1.41 0.88
N LEU A 60 8.31 2.63 1.23
CA LEU A 60 7.60 3.47 2.21
C LEU A 60 6.19 3.85 1.73
N GLU A 61 6.06 4.33 0.49
CA GLU A 61 4.76 4.62 -0.14
C GLU A 61 3.85 3.37 -0.13
N ALA A 62 4.39 2.21 -0.52
CA ALA A 62 3.64 0.97 -0.57
C ALA A 62 3.24 0.47 0.82
N TRP A 63 4.12 0.56 1.81
CA TRP A 63 3.82 0.23 3.19
C TRP A 63 2.61 1.03 3.69
N ASN A 64 2.66 2.35 3.58
CA ASN A 64 1.57 3.23 4.02
C ASN A 64 0.26 2.90 3.29
N PHE A 65 0.34 2.69 1.97
CA PHE A 65 -0.80 2.26 1.18
C PHE A 65 -1.40 0.93 1.66
N PHE A 66 -0.59 -0.07 1.99
CA PHE A 66 -1.08 -1.37 2.43
C PHE A 66 -1.77 -1.30 3.78
N GLU A 67 -1.24 -0.50 4.71
CA GLU A 67 -1.93 -0.29 5.98
C GLU A 67 -3.29 0.40 5.79
N ASP A 68 -3.34 1.44 4.97
CA ASP A 68 -4.58 2.15 4.68
C ASP A 68 -5.58 1.27 3.92
N LEU A 69 -5.10 0.43 3.00
CA LEU A 69 -5.91 -0.57 2.32
C LEU A 69 -6.49 -1.57 3.31
N ALA A 70 -5.67 -2.11 4.21
CA ALA A 70 -6.09 -3.07 5.21
C ALA A 70 -7.10 -2.46 6.20
N ARG A 71 -6.89 -1.22 6.65
CA ARG A 71 -7.85 -0.47 7.46
C ARG A 71 -9.15 -0.21 6.70
N GLY A 72 -9.05 0.22 5.44
CA GLY A 72 -10.20 0.53 4.59
C GLY A 72 -11.09 -0.69 4.29
N LEU A 73 -10.50 -1.87 4.23
CA LEU A 73 -11.17 -3.16 4.01
C LEU A 73 -11.57 -3.90 5.30
N ASP A 74 -11.26 -3.34 6.48
CA ASP A 74 -11.39 -4.04 7.76
C ASP A 74 -10.65 -5.39 7.80
N ALA A 75 -9.48 -5.42 7.16
CA ALA A 75 -8.67 -6.60 6.91
C ALA A 75 -7.25 -6.47 7.52
N VAL A 76 -7.11 -5.69 8.61
CA VAL A 76 -5.82 -5.44 9.29
C VAL A 76 -5.14 -6.76 9.71
N HIS A 77 -5.92 -7.78 10.05
CA HIS A 77 -5.44 -9.12 10.40
C HIS A 77 -4.72 -9.85 9.24
N ARG A 78 -4.80 -9.34 8.01
CA ARG A 78 -4.09 -9.90 6.84
C ARG A 78 -2.68 -9.36 6.66
N LEU A 79 -2.32 -8.29 7.39
CA LEU A 79 -0.94 -7.83 7.48
C LEU A 79 -0.28 -8.46 8.71
N PRO A 80 1.05 -8.69 8.69
CA PRO A 80 1.76 -9.14 9.87
C PRO A 80 1.61 -8.13 11.01
N GLN A 81 1.60 -8.63 12.24
CA GLN A 81 1.58 -7.77 13.41
C GLN A 81 2.87 -6.96 13.48
N GLN A 82 2.74 -5.65 13.41
CA GLN A 82 3.88 -4.75 13.46
C GLN A 82 4.39 -4.55 14.89
N GLY A 83 5.68 -4.28 15.01
CA GLY A 83 6.38 -4.19 16.29
C GLY A 83 7.73 -3.47 16.16
N PRO A 84 8.64 -3.60 17.14
CA PRO A 84 9.87 -2.80 17.19
C PRO A 84 10.74 -2.87 15.93
N LEU A 85 10.86 -4.07 15.32
CA LEU A 85 11.59 -4.25 14.06
C LEU A 85 10.97 -3.46 12.90
N HIS A 86 9.64 -3.39 12.85
CA HIS A 86 8.92 -2.65 11.82
C HIS A 86 9.12 -1.15 12.00
N ASN A 87 9.02 -0.66 13.24
CA ASN A 87 9.24 0.75 13.55
C ASN A 87 10.67 1.18 13.19
N SER A 88 11.67 0.38 13.57
CA SER A 88 13.08 0.64 13.22
C SER A 88 13.30 0.65 11.71
N ALA A 89 12.73 -0.33 11.01
CA ALA A 89 12.84 -0.41 9.55
C ALA A 89 12.15 0.77 8.85
N TYR A 90 11.01 1.23 9.36
CA TYR A 90 10.23 2.36 8.85
C TYR A 90 11.01 3.67 8.99
N GLU A 91 11.62 3.93 10.16
CA GLU A 91 12.48 5.10 10.39
C GLU A 91 13.67 5.12 9.41
N LYS A 92 14.30 3.96 9.18
CA LYS A 92 15.39 3.83 8.22
C LYS A 92 14.93 4.04 6.77
N LEU A 93 13.72 3.62 6.40
CA LEU A 93 13.14 3.94 5.09
C LEU A 93 12.94 5.45 4.93
N PHE A 94 12.41 6.09 5.95
CA PHE A 94 12.18 7.53 5.98
C PHE A 94 13.50 8.32 5.86
N GLY A 95 14.55 7.89 6.55
CA GLY A 95 15.89 8.46 6.47
C GLY A 95 16.70 8.10 5.22
N GLY A 96 16.20 7.19 4.36
CA GLY A 96 16.96 6.68 3.21
C GLY A 96 18.09 5.70 3.59
N GLU A 97 18.09 5.21 4.84
CA GLU A 97 19.11 4.35 5.45
C GLU A 97 18.78 2.85 5.35
N SER A 98 18.02 2.44 4.33
CA SER A 98 17.63 1.03 4.11
C SER A 98 18.83 0.07 3.98
N VAL A 99 20.02 0.57 3.63
CA VAL A 99 21.27 -0.23 3.61
C VAL A 99 21.75 -0.64 5.00
N ALA A 100 21.28 0.03 6.05
CA ALA A 100 21.61 -0.23 7.45
C ALA A 100 20.62 -1.19 8.11
N TRP A 101 19.79 -1.88 7.32
CA TRP A 101 18.89 -2.89 7.86
C TRP A 101 19.63 -4.10 8.40
N THR A 102 19.15 -4.60 9.53
CA THR A 102 19.50 -5.95 9.96
C THR A 102 18.74 -6.98 9.11
N PRO A 103 19.19 -8.25 9.05
CA PRO A 103 18.46 -9.31 8.36
C PRO A 103 17.02 -9.47 8.86
N GLU A 104 16.76 -9.24 10.14
CA GLU A 104 15.45 -9.33 10.76
C GLU A 104 14.54 -8.16 10.35
N GLU A 105 15.08 -6.94 10.28
CA GLU A 105 14.36 -5.78 9.77
C GLU A 105 13.99 -5.97 8.30
N GLN A 106 14.94 -6.43 7.49
CA GLN A 106 14.69 -6.72 6.08
C GLN A 106 13.60 -7.80 5.93
N ARG A 107 13.65 -8.88 6.71
CA ARG A 107 12.62 -9.93 6.70
C ARG A 107 11.25 -9.36 7.10
N ALA A 108 11.17 -8.54 8.15
CA ALA A 108 9.92 -7.93 8.59
C ALA A 108 9.30 -7.05 7.48
N VAL A 109 10.12 -6.24 6.80
CA VAL A 109 9.64 -5.44 5.66
C VAL A 109 9.17 -6.34 4.52
N LEU A 110 9.92 -7.39 4.16
CA LEU A 110 9.54 -8.31 3.10
C LEU A 110 8.21 -9.02 3.39
N GLU A 111 8.01 -9.48 4.62
CA GLU A 111 6.75 -10.09 5.05
C GLU A 111 5.58 -9.12 4.95
N LEU A 112 5.73 -7.89 5.44
CA LEU A 112 4.69 -6.87 5.36
C LEU A 112 4.37 -6.47 3.92
N THR A 113 5.40 -6.25 3.12
CA THR A 113 5.24 -5.81 1.72
C THR A 113 4.65 -6.93 0.87
N GLY A 114 5.06 -8.18 1.10
CA GLY A 114 4.47 -9.36 0.46
C GLY A 114 3.00 -9.53 0.80
N ALA A 115 2.65 -9.50 2.09
CA ALA A 115 1.26 -9.58 2.55
C ALA A 115 0.39 -8.44 1.99
N GLY A 116 0.95 -7.23 1.90
CA GLY A 116 0.30 -6.07 1.28
C GLY A 116 0.02 -6.25 -0.20
N VAL A 117 0.99 -6.79 -0.96
CA VAL A 117 0.80 -7.13 -2.38
C VAL A 117 -0.27 -8.22 -2.56
N GLU A 118 -0.28 -9.25 -1.71
CA GLU A 118 -1.33 -10.27 -1.74
C GLU A 118 -2.72 -9.70 -1.42
N LEU A 119 -2.81 -8.80 -0.43
CA LEU A 119 -4.04 -8.09 -0.11
C LEU A 119 -4.53 -7.26 -1.29
N TRP A 120 -3.64 -6.48 -1.90
CA TRP A 120 -3.94 -5.71 -3.12
C TRP A 120 -4.44 -6.61 -4.26
N ASN A 121 -3.76 -7.71 -4.55
CA ASN A 121 -4.13 -8.63 -5.62
C ASN A 121 -5.46 -9.36 -5.34
N SER A 122 -5.86 -9.49 -4.07
CA SER A 122 -7.16 -10.05 -3.69
C SER A 122 -8.32 -9.07 -3.81
N CYS A 123 -8.03 -7.77 -3.96
CA CYS A 123 -9.08 -6.79 -4.19
C CYS A 123 -9.68 -7.01 -5.57
N PRO A 124 -11.01 -7.18 -5.69
CA PRO A 124 -11.64 -7.29 -6.99
C PRO A 124 -11.36 -6.00 -7.76
N ALA A 125 -10.55 -6.09 -8.80
CA ALA A 125 -10.37 -4.99 -9.72
C ALA A 125 -11.70 -4.78 -10.45
N MET A 126 -12.52 -3.84 -9.95
CA MET A 126 -13.54 -3.25 -10.80
C MET A 126 -12.82 -2.38 -11.83
N VAL A 127 -12.29 -3.01 -12.87
CA VAL A 127 -12.06 -2.33 -14.12
C VAL A 127 -13.42 -1.83 -14.54
N ASN A 128 -13.65 -0.53 -14.45
CA ASN A 128 -14.88 0.07 -14.93
C ASN A 128 -15.02 -0.33 -16.41
N PRO A 129 -15.97 -1.20 -16.78
CA PRO A 129 -16.10 -1.63 -18.14
C PRO A 129 -16.79 -0.50 -18.88
N ARG A 130 -16.01 0.26 -19.66
CA ARG A 130 -16.47 1.29 -20.63
C ARG A 130 -16.90 2.60 -19.93
N SER A 131 -16.18 3.71 -20.14
CA SER A 131 -16.32 4.69 -21.25
C SER A 131 -16.82 6.01 -20.67
#